data_AF-A0A944XU79-F1
#
_entry.id   AF-A0A944XU79-F1
#
_cell.length_a   1.000
_cell.length_b   1.000
_cell.length_c   1.000
_cell.angle_alpha   90.00
_cell.angle_beta   90.00
_cell.angle_gamma   90.00
#
_symmetry.space_group_name_H-M   'P 1'
#
loop_
_entity.id
_entity.type
_entity.pdbx_description
1 polymer ?
#
loop_
_entity_poly.entity_id
_entity_poly.type
_entity_poly.pdbx_seq_one_letter_code
_entity_poly.pdbx_strand_id
1 'polypeptide(L)'
;MKKCLIFTFLIVSTLIYSQRGKTGDKTFLNRFPSEVFNEVSSASLKMINEVDHDIIVLIRDQEKNYLRHVYIRNNESYTFKELPITRLFVQFKAKDFFYEDKERTVINFGEKHTFNFFFDPTQIQNYIKISEEEFFKP
;
A
#
# COMPACT_ATOMS: atom_id res chain seq x y z
N MET A 1 14.02 -41.70 20.05
CA MET A 1 14.35 -40.61 19.09
C MET A 1 13.12 -40.07 18.34
N LYS A 2 12.30 -40.90 17.68
CA LYS A 2 11.09 -40.44 16.94
C LYS A 2 10.10 -39.60 17.75
N LYS A 3 9.81 -39.97 19.01
CA LYS A 3 8.89 -39.22 19.89
C LYS A 3 9.40 -37.81 20.25
N CYS A 4 10.72 -37.63 20.35
CA CYS A 4 11.34 -36.33 20.63
C CYS A 4 11.17 -35.38 19.43
N LEU A 5 11.38 -35.91 18.22
CA LEU A 5 11.23 -35.18 16.95
C LEU A 5 9.80 -34.64 16.75
N ILE A 6 8.79 -35.43 17.10
CA ILE A 6 7.38 -35.01 17.04
C ILE A 6 7.11 -33.87 18.04
N PHE A 7 7.67 -33.96 19.25
CA PHE A 7 7.53 -32.93 20.27
C PHE A 7 8.21 -31.62 19.87
N THR A 8 9.40 -31.70 19.24
CA THR A 8 10.09 -30.54 18.69
C THR A 8 9.30 -29.90 17.56
N PHE A 9 8.72 -30.69 16.66
CA PHE A 9 7.89 -30.18 15.57
C PHE A 9 6.65 -29.42 16.07
N LEU A 10 5.99 -29.95 17.12
CA LEU A 10 4.84 -29.28 17.75
C LEU A 10 5.23 -27.95 18.40
N ILE A 11 6.35 -27.88 19.11
CA ILE A 11 6.83 -26.63 19.72
C ILE A 11 7.26 -25.60 18.65
N VAL A 12 7.86 -26.03 17.55
CA VAL A 12 8.26 -25.10 16.46
C VAL A 12 7.03 -24.56 15.71
N SER A 13 5.98 -25.37 15.57
CA SER A 13 4.74 -24.92 14.91
C SER A 13 4.02 -23.80 15.67
N THR A 14 4.13 -23.72 17.00
CA THR A 14 3.54 -22.62 17.78
C THR A 14 4.33 -21.32 17.66
N LEU A 15 5.57 -21.34 17.15
CA LEU A 15 6.36 -20.12 16.89
C LEU A 15 5.96 -19.43 15.58
N ILE A 16 5.16 -20.08 14.73
CA ILE A 16 4.65 -19.51 13.47
C ILE A 16 3.41 -18.67 13.78
N TYR A 17 3.60 -17.57 14.50
CA TYR A 17 2.56 -16.54 14.59
C TYR A 17 2.60 -15.69 13.33
N SER A 18 1.45 -15.52 12.68
CA SER A 18 1.27 -14.46 11.68
C SER A 18 1.35 -13.12 12.42
N GLN A 19 2.53 -12.52 12.43
CA GLN A 19 2.74 -11.22 13.04
C GLN A 19 2.05 -10.17 12.17
N ARG A 20 1.27 -9.29 12.80
CA ARG A 20 0.73 -8.10 12.13
C ARG A 20 1.88 -7.33 11.48
N GLY A 21 1.82 -7.13 10.16
CA GLY A 21 2.84 -6.39 9.41
C GLY A 21 3.09 -5.00 9.99
N LYS A 22 4.25 -4.40 9.73
CA LYS A 22 4.62 -3.05 10.15
C LYS A 22 4.40 -2.08 8.99
N THR A 23 4.08 -0.82 9.29
CA THR A 23 4.00 0.21 8.25
C THR A 23 5.32 0.29 7.49
N GLY A 24 5.25 0.25 6.16
CA GLY A 24 6.42 0.13 5.29
C GLY A 24 6.59 -1.25 4.66
N ASP A 25 5.95 -2.28 5.20
CA ASP A 25 6.07 -3.65 4.67
C ASP A 25 5.49 -3.76 3.25
N LYS A 26 6.13 -4.60 2.43
CA LYS A 26 5.72 -4.89 1.03
C LYS A 26 4.83 -6.12 0.97
N THR A 27 3.62 -5.98 1.50
CA THR A 27 2.60 -7.03 1.44
C THR A 27 2.21 -7.32 -0.01
N PHE A 28 2.16 -8.59 -0.41
CA PHE A 28 1.93 -9.01 -1.79
C PHE A 28 3.05 -8.64 -2.78
N LEU A 29 4.30 -8.49 -2.31
CA LEU A 29 5.46 -8.25 -3.17
C LEU A 29 5.51 -9.16 -4.39
N ASN A 30 5.18 -10.44 -4.24
CA ASN A 30 5.21 -11.44 -5.32
C ASN A 30 4.09 -11.29 -6.36
N ARG A 31 3.08 -10.43 -6.12
CA ARG A 31 1.99 -10.16 -7.05
C ARG A 31 2.18 -8.87 -7.84
N PHE A 32 3.17 -8.06 -7.49
CA PHE A 32 3.44 -6.79 -8.13
C PHE A 32 4.75 -6.81 -8.92
N PRO A 33 4.88 -5.98 -9.97
CA PRO A 33 6.16 -5.74 -10.62
C PRO A 33 7.20 -5.09 -9.69
N SER A 34 8.41 -4.91 -10.22
CA SER A 34 9.48 -4.20 -9.51
C SER A 34 9.14 -2.73 -9.27
N GLU A 35 9.57 -2.21 -8.13
CA GLU A 35 9.33 -0.83 -7.74
C GLU A 35 10.06 0.19 -8.62
N VAL A 36 9.40 1.31 -8.89
CA VAL A 36 9.95 2.40 -9.70
C VAL A 36 10.36 3.58 -8.81
N PHE A 37 11.58 4.08 -9.02
CA PHE A 37 12.16 5.23 -8.31
C PHE A 37 12.70 6.25 -9.30
N ASN A 38 12.75 7.52 -8.89
CA ASN A 38 13.40 8.59 -9.61
C ASN A 38 14.21 9.45 -8.63
N GLU A 39 15.50 9.15 -8.50
CA GLU A 39 16.43 9.81 -7.58
C GLU A 39 16.58 11.31 -7.87
N VAL A 40 16.43 11.72 -9.14
CA VAL A 40 16.59 13.12 -9.55
C VAL A 40 15.39 13.96 -9.12
N SER A 41 14.18 13.40 -9.17
CA SER A 41 12.93 14.12 -8.91
C SER A 41 12.90 14.87 -7.57
N SER A 42 13.54 14.32 -6.53
CA SER A 42 13.40 14.76 -5.13
C SER A 42 11.95 14.90 -4.63
N ALA A 43 10.98 14.29 -5.33
CA ALA A 43 9.57 14.41 -5.02
C ALA A 43 9.13 13.37 -3.97
N SER A 44 8.15 13.72 -3.14
CA SER A 44 7.64 12.80 -2.12
C SER A 44 6.13 12.93 -1.88
N LEU A 45 5.52 11.82 -1.46
CA LEU A 45 4.11 11.72 -1.12
C LEU A 45 3.99 11.05 0.25
N LYS A 46 3.48 11.80 1.23
CA LYS A 46 3.12 11.28 2.54
C LYS A 46 1.69 10.76 2.51
N MET A 47 1.51 9.47 2.75
CA MET A 47 0.21 8.82 2.91
C MET A 47 -0.11 8.71 4.40
N ILE A 48 -1.28 9.22 4.80
CA ILE A 48 -1.78 9.12 6.17
C ILE A 48 -3.01 8.21 6.16
N ASN A 49 -3.00 7.17 6.99
CA ASN A 49 -4.15 6.29 7.17
C ASN A 49 -4.98 6.75 8.36
N GLU A 50 -6.14 7.36 8.10
CA GLU A 50 -7.06 7.85 9.14
C GLU A 50 -8.19 6.86 9.45
N VAL A 51 -8.24 5.71 8.78
CA VAL A 51 -9.27 4.70 9.04
C VAL A 51 -8.90 3.78 10.21
N ASP A 52 -9.92 3.12 10.77
CA ASP A 52 -9.82 2.24 11.95
C ASP A 52 -9.14 0.89 11.69
N HIS A 53 -8.62 0.66 10.49
CA HIS A 53 -8.02 -0.60 10.06
C HIS A 53 -6.79 -0.37 9.18
N ASP A 54 -6.02 -1.44 9.00
CA ASP A 54 -4.83 -1.40 8.17
C ASP A 54 -5.19 -1.39 6.69
N ILE A 55 -4.39 -0.69 5.90
CA ILE A 55 -4.60 -0.55 4.46
C ILE A 55 -3.33 -0.92 3.71
N ILE A 56 -3.51 -1.23 2.43
CA ILE A 56 -2.39 -1.28 1.49
C ILE A 56 -2.64 -0.18 0.47
N VAL A 57 -1.67 0.72 0.38
CA VAL A 57 -1.68 1.80 -0.60
C VAL A 57 -0.84 1.38 -1.79
N LEU A 58 -1.36 1.62 -2.98
CA LEU A 58 -0.69 1.42 -4.25
C LEU A 58 -0.71 2.74 -5.03
N ILE A 59 0.43 3.15 -5.56
CA ILE A 59 0.54 4.30 -6.45
C ILE A 59 0.84 3.84 -7.87
N ARG A 60 0.18 4.47 -8.83
CA ARG A 60 0.31 4.21 -10.27
C ARG A 60 0.54 5.50 -11.04
N ASP A 61 1.20 5.40 -12.19
CA ASP A 61 1.43 6.53 -13.08
C ASP A 61 0.19 6.91 -13.91
N GLN A 62 0.33 7.91 -14.77
CA GLN A 62 -0.74 8.40 -15.63
C GLN A 62 -1.31 7.35 -16.61
N GLU A 63 -0.54 6.30 -16.92
CA GLU A 63 -0.92 5.19 -17.81
C GLU A 63 -1.47 3.99 -17.02
N LYS A 64 -1.62 4.13 -15.69
CA LYS A 64 -2.02 3.08 -14.75
C LYS A 64 -0.99 1.99 -14.55
N ASN A 65 0.27 2.19 -14.93
CA ASN A 65 1.33 1.22 -14.65
C ASN A 65 1.66 1.24 -13.15
N TYR A 66 2.01 0.08 -12.60
CA TYR A 66 2.48 -0.04 -11.22
C TYR A 66 3.72 0.84 -10.98
N LEU A 67 3.72 1.60 -9.88
CA LEU A 67 4.93 2.26 -9.39
C LEU A 67 5.42 1.59 -8.11
N ARG A 68 4.63 1.68 -7.03
CA ARG A 68 4.99 1.17 -5.70
C ARG A 68 3.77 0.90 -4.84
N HIS A 69 3.90 -0.01 -3.89
CA HIS A 69 2.88 -0.22 -2.86
C HIS A 69 3.48 -0.29 -1.46
N VAL A 70 2.65 -0.10 -0.45
CA VAL A 70 3.06 -0.19 0.95
C VAL A 70 1.88 -0.53 1.84
N TYR A 71 2.12 -1.36 2.84
CA TYR A 71 1.18 -1.56 3.94
C TYR A 71 1.31 -0.43 4.96
N ILE A 72 0.18 0.12 5.41
CA ILE A 72 0.11 1.19 6.42
C ILE A 72 -0.90 0.79 7.49
N ARG A 73 -0.46 0.78 8.74
CA ARG A 73 -1.33 0.50 9.87
C ARG A 73 -2.35 1.61 10.10
N ASN A 74 -3.44 1.28 10.78
CA ASN A 74 -4.41 2.25 11.25
C ASN A 74 -3.73 3.38 12.06
N ASN A 75 -4.10 4.63 11.80
CA ASN A 75 -3.53 5.83 12.45
C ASN A 75 -2.01 6.04 12.27
N GLU A 76 -1.39 5.35 11.31
CA GLU A 76 0.02 5.55 10.95
C GLU A 76 0.15 6.24 9.57
N SER A 77 1.37 6.63 9.23
CA SER A 77 1.67 7.26 7.94
C SER A 77 2.96 6.71 7.34
N TYR A 78 3.05 6.74 6.02
CA TYR A 78 4.24 6.35 5.27
C TYR A 78 4.57 7.41 4.22
N THR A 79 5.86 7.66 3.97
CA THR A 79 6.29 8.62 2.94
C THR A 79 7.00 7.91 1.81
N PHE A 80 6.38 7.94 0.63
CA PHE A 80 7.03 7.61 -0.62
C PHE A 80 8.01 8.72 -0.99
N LYS A 81 9.29 8.40 -1.17
CA LYS A 81 10.34 9.34 -1.61
C LYS A 81 10.77 9.04 -3.04
N GLU A 82 11.43 9.98 -3.72
CA GLU A 82 11.99 9.78 -5.06
C GLU A 82 10.91 9.34 -6.06
N LEU A 83 9.77 10.02 -6.03
CA LEU A 83 8.65 9.72 -6.92
C LEU A 83 8.92 10.19 -8.35
N PRO A 84 8.63 9.39 -9.38
CA PRO A 84 8.63 9.88 -10.75
C PRO A 84 7.74 11.13 -10.93
N ILE A 85 8.19 12.05 -11.76
CA ILE A 85 7.41 13.23 -12.16
C ILE A 85 6.29 12.75 -13.10
N THR A 86 5.07 12.64 -12.57
CA THR A 86 3.91 12.10 -13.28
C THR A 86 2.61 12.52 -12.60
N ARG A 87 1.48 12.18 -13.21
CA ARG A 87 0.18 12.24 -12.52
C ARG A 87 -0.05 10.90 -11.84
N LEU A 88 -0.16 10.91 -10.53
CA LEU A 88 -0.39 9.72 -9.74
C LEU A 88 -1.88 9.41 -9.61
N PHE A 89 -2.20 8.14 -9.74
CA PHE A 89 -3.41 7.55 -9.18
C PHE A 89 -3.07 6.81 -7.91
N VAL A 90 -3.89 6.97 -6.89
CA VAL A 90 -3.74 6.25 -5.63
C VAL A 90 -4.86 5.22 -5.52
N GLN A 91 -4.46 3.98 -5.28
CA GLN A 91 -5.36 2.86 -5.06
C GLN A 91 -5.16 2.31 -3.65
N PHE A 92 -6.21 1.73 -3.08
CA PHE A 92 -6.24 1.26 -1.71
C PHE A 92 -6.90 -0.10 -1.64
N LYS A 93 -6.29 -1.02 -0.90
CA LYS A 93 -6.99 -2.18 -0.35
C LYS A 93 -7.33 -1.90 1.11
N ALA A 94 -8.61 -1.94 1.43
CA ALA A 94 -9.17 -1.67 2.75
C ALA A 94 -10.13 -2.80 3.12
N LYS A 95 -9.76 -3.63 4.11
CA LYS A 95 -10.46 -4.91 4.43
C LYS A 95 -10.65 -5.76 3.16
N ASP A 96 -11.89 -6.05 2.78
CA ASP A 96 -12.27 -6.89 1.63
C ASP A 96 -12.51 -6.09 0.34
N PHE A 97 -12.26 -4.78 0.38
CA PHE A 97 -12.59 -3.88 -0.72
C PHE A 97 -11.35 -3.22 -1.32
N PHE A 98 -11.46 -2.88 -2.60
CA PHE A 98 -10.45 -2.18 -3.37
C PHE A 98 -11.04 -0.88 -3.91
N TYR A 99 -10.26 0.18 -3.82
CA TYR A 99 -10.67 1.53 -4.17
C TYR A 99 -9.59 2.25 -4.96
N GLU A 100 -9.99 3.21 -5.77
CA GLU A 100 -9.14 4.17 -6.44
C GLU A 100 -9.62 5.59 -6.12
N ASP A 101 -8.70 6.50 -5.84
CA ASP A 101 -9.00 7.92 -5.70
C ASP A 101 -9.46 8.54 -7.03
N LYS A 102 -10.53 9.32 -7.00
CA LYS A 102 -11.06 10.00 -8.19
C LYS A 102 -10.13 11.11 -8.66
N GLU A 103 -9.44 11.75 -7.73
CA GLU A 103 -8.53 12.83 -8.04
C GLU A 103 -7.18 12.29 -8.53
N ARG A 104 -6.48 13.12 -9.31
CA ARG A 104 -5.15 12.82 -9.81
C ARG A 104 -4.20 13.77 -9.14
N THR A 105 -3.22 13.23 -8.42
CA THR A 105 -2.18 14.05 -7.79
C THR A 105 -1.08 14.31 -8.81
N VAL A 106 -0.87 15.56 -9.19
CA VAL A 106 0.24 15.94 -10.07
C VAL A 106 1.52 16.02 -9.24
N ILE A 107 2.54 15.24 -9.59
CA ILE A 107 3.85 15.26 -8.93
C ILE A 107 4.85 15.98 -9.82
N ASN A 108 5.36 17.12 -9.37
CA ASN A 108 6.47 17.81 -10.01
C ASN A 108 7.78 17.69 -9.21
N PHE A 109 8.86 18.19 -9.80
CA PHE A 109 10.19 18.17 -9.23
C PHE A 109 10.24 18.87 -7.85
N GLY A 110 10.79 18.18 -6.85
CA GLY A 110 11.00 18.69 -5.49
C GLY A 110 9.74 18.86 -4.65
N GLU A 111 8.55 18.53 -5.18
CA GLU A 111 7.29 18.73 -4.47
C GLU A 111 7.09 17.69 -3.36
N LYS A 112 6.40 18.15 -2.30
CA LYS A 112 6.02 17.32 -1.15
C LYS A 112 4.51 17.35 -1.01
N HIS A 113 3.90 16.22 -1.29
CA HIS A 113 2.45 16.05 -1.22
C HIS A 113 2.07 15.29 0.05
N THR A 114 0.88 15.58 0.58
CA THR A 114 0.28 14.80 1.66
C THR A 114 -1.11 14.36 1.22
N PHE A 115 -1.37 13.07 1.35
CA PHE A 115 -2.66 12.46 1.04
C PHE A 115 -3.19 11.78 2.29
N ASN A 116 -4.41 12.15 2.68
CA ASN A 116 -5.09 11.55 3.81
C ASN A 116 -6.11 10.57 3.27
N PHE A 117 -5.90 9.29 3.56
CA PHE A 117 -6.90 8.27 3.30
C PHE A 117 -7.88 8.22 4.46
N PHE A 118 -9.12 8.61 4.19
CA PHE A 118 -10.23 8.55 5.13
C PHE A 118 -11.43 7.92 4.43
N PHE A 119 -12.33 7.32 5.20
CA PHE A 119 -13.61 6.83 4.66
C PHE A 119 -14.73 7.58 5.35
N ASP A 120 -15.37 8.49 4.63
CA ASP A 120 -16.55 9.22 5.11
C ASP A 120 -17.80 8.75 4.35
N PRO A 121 -18.72 8.00 4.99
CA PRO A 121 -19.95 7.54 4.36
C PRO A 121 -20.94 8.66 4.04
N THR A 122 -20.70 9.88 4.53
CA THR A 122 -21.58 11.05 4.34
C THR A 122 -21.13 11.95 3.19
N GLN A 123 -19.89 11.81 2.72
CA GLN A 123 -19.37 12.56 1.57
C GLN A 123 -19.71 11.86 0.26
N ILE A 124 -19.88 12.64 -0.82
CA ILE A 124 -19.89 12.09 -2.19
C ILE A 124 -18.60 11.30 -2.34
N GLN A 125 -18.67 9.98 -2.54
CA GLN A 125 -17.51 9.10 -2.50
C GLN A 125 -16.36 9.68 -3.34
N ASN A 126 -15.26 10.07 -2.68
CA ASN A 126 -14.03 10.50 -3.36
C ASN A 126 -13.32 9.34 -4.05
N TYR A 127 -13.82 8.11 -3.84
CA TYR A 127 -13.23 6.88 -4.35
C TYR A 127 -14.15 6.17 -5.33
N ILE A 128 -13.55 5.44 -6.26
CA ILE A 128 -14.20 4.49 -7.17
C ILE A 128 -13.86 3.09 -6.67
N LYS A 129 -14.86 2.22 -6.53
CA LYS A 129 -14.59 0.81 -6.22
C LYS A 129 -14.02 0.13 -7.46
N ILE A 130 -12.89 -0.56 -7.31
CA ILE A 130 -12.23 -1.33 -8.38
C ILE A 130 -12.25 -2.82 -8.05
N SER A 131 -11.95 -3.66 -9.03
CA SER A 131 -11.85 -5.12 -8.81
C SER A 131 -10.47 -5.50 -8.25
N GLU A 132 -10.36 -6.71 -7.71
CA GLU A 132 -9.06 -7.25 -7.27
C GLU A 132 -8.10 -7.39 -8.46
N GLU A 133 -8.60 -7.86 -9.60
CA GLU A 133 -7.80 -8.04 -10.82
C GLU A 133 -7.22 -6.72 -11.30
N GLU A 134 -7.99 -5.62 -11.20
CA GLU A 134 -7.52 -4.28 -11.55
C GLU A 134 -6.48 -3.77 -10.55
N PHE A 135 -6.67 -4.03 -9.25
CA PHE A 135 -5.70 -3.66 -8.22
C PHE A 135 -4.35 -4.35 -8.42
N PHE A 136 -4.34 -5.64 -8.79
CA PHE A 136 -3.11 -6.42 -9.03
C PHE A 136 -2.64 -6.42 -10.48
N LYS A 137 -3.22 -5.57 -11.34
CA LYS A 137 -2.75 -5.40 -12.71
C LYS A 137 -1.30 -4.87 -12.71
N PRO A 138 -0.39 -5.42 -13.52
CA PRO A 138 0.98 -4.90 -13.62
C PRO A 138 1.00 -3.43 -14.05
#